data_AF-A0A9D9SMC1-F1
#
_entry.id   AF-A0A9D9SMC1-F1
#
_cell.length_a   1.000
_cell.length_b   1.000
_cell.length_c   1.000
_cell.angle_alpha   90.00
_cell.angle_beta   90.00
_cell.angle_gamma   90.00
#
_symmetry.space_group_name_H-M   'P 1'
#
loop_
_entity.id
_entity.type
_entity.pdbx_description
1 polymer ?
#
loop_
_entity_poly.entity_id
_entity_poly.type
_entity_poly.pdbx_seq_one_letter_code
_entity_poly.pdbx_strand_id
1 'polypeptide(L)'
;MKAVAKSSKLANVCYDIRGPVLDKARQMEEEGQKIIKLNIGNLAVFGLEPPDEIVQDMIRNLPHSAGYTDSKGLFAPRKAVVHYMQEKHVHGVTVDDVYLGNGASEL
;
A
#
# COMPACT_ATOMS: atom_id res chain seq x y z
N MET A 1 15.84 33.79 -12.90
CA MET A 1 15.13 32.85 -12.00
C MET A 1 16.15 32.13 -11.15
N LYS A 2 15.87 31.91 -9.85
CA LYS A 2 16.78 31.19 -8.94
C LYS A 2 16.49 29.70 -9.04
N ALA A 3 17.52 28.86 -9.23
CA ALA A 3 17.34 27.42 -9.32
C ALA A 3 16.89 26.84 -7.97
N VAL A 4 15.82 26.06 -7.98
CA VAL A 4 15.32 25.33 -6.80
C VAL A 4 15.96 23.95 -6.80
N ALA A 5 16.87 23.70 -5.86
CA ALA A 5 17.54 22.43 -5.71
C ALA A 5 16.77 21.49 -4.76
N LYS A 6 16.95 20.19 -4.96
CA LYS A 6 16.43 19.13 -4.06
C LYS A 6 17.03 19.28 -2.66
N SER A 7 16.23 19.04 -1.61
CA SER A 7 16.71 19.05 -0.23
C SER A 7 17.84 18.03 -0.03
N SER A 8 18.87 18.39 0.75
CA SER A 8 19.98 17.51 1.10
C SER A 8 19.54 16.21 1.78
N LYS A 9 18.40 16.21 2.49
CA LYS A 9 17.79 15.02 3.11
C LYS A 9 17.49 13.90 2.11
N LEU A 10 17.27 14.25 0.85
CA LEU A 10 16.89 13.31 -0.19
C LEU A 10 18.08 12.91 -1.08
N ALA A 11 19.31 13.39 -0.80
CA ALA A 11 20.47 13.18 -1.67
C ALA A 11 20.77 11.70 -1.92
N ASN A 12 20.54 10.84 -0.93
CA ASN A 12 20.84 9.41 -0.98
C ASN A 12 19.58 8.53 -0.99
N VAL A 13 18.39 9.12 -1.22
CA VAL A 13 17.13 8.37 -1.29
C VAL A 13 16.93 7.89 -2.73
N CYS A 14 17.02 6.57 -2.92
CA CYS A 14 16.81 5.88 -4.20
C CYS A 14 15.72 4.83 -4.05
N TYR A 15 14.53 5.10 -4.60
CA TYR A 15 13.43 4.13 -4.69
C TYR A 15 13.11 3.88 -6.17
N ASP A 16 14.04 3.18 -6.83
CA ASP A 16 14.11 3.09 -8.30
C ASP A 16 13.27 1.96 -8.92
N ILE A 17 12.29 1.43 -8.19
CA ILE A 17 11.27 0.51 -8.77
C ILE A 17 10.55 1.17 -9.96
N ARG A 18 10.54 2.51 -10.00
CA ARG A 18 10.04 3.34 -11.11
C ARG A 18 11.15 4.21 -11.73
N GLY A 19 12.36 3.69 -11.81
CA GLY A 19 13.52 4.38 -12.37
C GLY A 19 13.65 4.27 -13.90
N PRO A 20 14.82 4.64 -14.46
CA PRO A 20 15.05 4.71 -15.92
C PRO A 20 14.78 3.42 -16.70
N VAL A 21 14.91 2.26 -16.04
CA VAL A 21 14.59 0.96 -16.64
C VAL A 21 13.09 0.85 -16.95
N LEU A 22 12.23 1.35 -16.05
CA LEU A 22 10.79 1.38 -16.27
C LEU A 22 10.43 2.36 -17.38
N ASP A 23 11.11 3.50 -17.48
CA ASP A 23 10.92 4.45 -18.58
C ASP A 23 11.22 3.81 -19.93
N LYS A 24 12.31 3.04 -20.03
CA LYS A 24 12.62 2.30 -21.26
C LYS A 24 11.61 1.19 -21.54
N ALA A 25 11.18 0.45 -20.51
CA ALA A 25 10.13 -0.55 -20.67
C ALA A 25 8.82 0.06 -21.18
N ARG A 26 8.43 1.24 -20.66
CA ARG A 26 7.25 1.98 -21.14
C ARG A 26 7.42 2.42 -22.59
N GLN A 27 8.59 2.95 -22.95
CA GLN A 27 8.87 3.30 -24.35
C GLN A 27 8.72 2.09 -25.28
N MET A 28 9.23 0.92 -24.89
CA MET A 28 9.10 -0.31 -25.68
C MET A 28 7.64 -0.77 -25.80
N GLU A 29 6.84 -0.60 -24.75
CA GLU A 29 5.39 -0.85 -24.80
C GLU A 29 4.68 0.11 -25.77
N GLU A 30 5.02 1.40 -25.75
CA GLU A 30 4.49 2.42 -26.68
C GLU A 30 4.88 2.14 -28.14
N GLU A 31 6.05 1.54 -28.37
CA GLU A 31 6.50 1.03 -29.67
C GLU A 31 5.78 -0.27 -30.10
N GLY A 32 4.84 -0.77 -29.29
CA GLY A 32 4.01 -1.94 -29.58
C GLY A 32 4.58 -3.27 -29.09
N GLN A 33 5.68 -3.26 -28.35
CA GLN A 33 6.27 -4.48 -27.81
C GLN A 33 5.52 -4.95 -26.56
N LYS A 34 5.28 -6.25 -26.47
CA LYS A 34 4.70 -6.84 -25.25
C LYS A 34 5.81 -7.06 -24.22
N ILE A 35 5.77 -6.32 -23.11
CA ILE A 35 6.71 -6.47 -21.99
C ILE A 35 6.03 -7.19 -20.83
N ILE A 36 6.65 -8.26 -20.32
CA ILE A 36 6.20 -8.94 -19.09
C ILE A 36 6.93 -8.31 -17.91
N LYS A 37 6.18 -7.59 -17.06
CA LYS A 37 6.72 -6.88 -15.90
C LYS A 37 6.77 -7.80 -14.68
N LEU A 38 7.97 -8.25 -14.32
CA LEU A 38 8.24 -9.05 -13.12
C LEU A 38 8.89 -8.23 -12.00
N ASN A 39 8.93 -6.91 -12.15
CA ASN A 39 9.60 -5.98 -11.25
C ASN A 39 8.71 -5.44 -10.11
N ILE A 40 7.39 -5.67 -10.16
CA ILE A 40 6.43 -5.17 -9.18
C ILE A 40 5.53 -6.32 -8.72
N GLY A 41 5.39 -6.49 -7.41
CA GLY A 41 4.42 -7.42 -6.81
C GLY A 41 2.98 -6.93 -6.85
N ASN A 42 2.50 -6.47 -8.02
CA ASN A 42 1.11 -6.07 -8.21
C ASN A 42 0.31 -7.30 -8.66
N LEU A 43 -0.46 -7.89 -7.76
CA LEU A 43 -1.20 -9.13 -8.03
C LEU A 43 -2.28 -8.96 -9.11
N ALA A 44 -2.92 -7.79 -9.19
CA ALA A 44 -4.03 -7.53 -10.11
C ALA A 44 -3.63 -7.66 -11.58
N VAL A 45 -2.39 -7.28 -11.97
CA VAL A 45 -1.94 -7.43 -13.37
C VAL A 45 -1.78 -8.90 -13.79
N PHE A 46 -1.80 -9.82 -12.82
CA PHE A 46 -1.78 -11.26 -13.04
C PHE A 46 -3.17 -11.91 -12.88
N GLY A 47 -4.24 -11.12 -12.76
CA GLY A 47 -5.62 -11.61 -12.63
C GLY A 47 -5.95 -12.16 -11.24
N LEU A 48 -5.16 -11.79 -10.23
CA LEU A 48 -5.44 -12.14 -8.83
C LEU A 48 -6.26 -11.02 -8.20
N GLU A 49 -7.56 -11.26 -8.08
CA GLU A 49 -8.54 -10.35 -7.50
C GLU A 49 -8.71 -10.57 -5.99
N PRO A 50 -9.14 -9.55 -5.22
CA PRO A 50 -9.51 -9.75 -3.83
C PRO A 50 -10.73 -10.71 -3.71
N PRO A 51 -10.84 -11.46 -2.60
CA PRO A 51 -12.01 -12.28 -2.33
C PRO A 51 -13.33 -11.49 -2.32
N ASP A 52 -14.40 -12.08 -2.85
CA ASP A 52 -15.73 -11.46 -2.96
C ASP A 52 -16.26 -10.92 -1.63
N GLU A 53 -16.00 -11.63 -0.53
CA GLU A 53 -16.43 -11.23 0.82
C GLU A 53 -15.84 -9.86 1.21
N ILE A 54 -14.56 -9.62 0.90
CA ILE A 54 -13.90 -8.34 1.17
C ILE A 54 -14.54 -7.22 0.36
N VAL A 55 -14.82 -7.49 -0.93
CA VAL A 55 -15.44 -6.50 -1.82
C VAL A 55 -16.85 -6.15 -1.33
N GLN A 56 -17.65 -7.14 -0.96
CA GLN A 56 -19.01 -6.94 -0.45
C GLN A 56 -19.01 -6.15 0.86
N ASP A 57 -18.14 -6.49 1.81
CA ASP A 57 -18.05 -5.78 3.08
C ASP A 57 -17.58 -4.34 2.91
N MET A 58 -16.66 -4.08 1.98
CA MET A 58 -16.26 -2.72 1.61
C MET A 58 -17.45 -1.91 1.08
N ILE A 59 -18.24 -2.47 0.14
CA ILE A 59 -19.43 -1.80 -0.41
C ILE A 59 -20.45 -1.50 0.68
N ARG A 60 -20.73 -2.45 1.58
CA ARG A 60 -21.69 -2.29 2.68
C ARG A 60 -21.29 -1.20 3.66
N ASN A 61 -20.00 -1.08 3.94
CA ASN A 61 -19.48 -0.12 4.91
C ASN A 61 -19.18 1.27 4.30
N LEU A 62 -19.06 1.38 2.97
CA LEU A 62 -18.71 2.62 2.28
C LEU A 62 -19.60 3.84 2.64
N PRO A 63 -20.93 3.72 2.80
CA PRO A 63 -21.76 4.87 3.19
C PRO A 63 -21.41 5.45 4.57
N HIS A 64 -20.81 4.65 5.45
CA HIS A 64 -20.46 5.04 6.82
C HIS A 64 -18.98 5.39 7.00
N SER A 65 -18.17 5.36 5.93
CA SER A 65 -16.71 5.57 6.00
C SER A 65 -16.25 6.96 5.54
N ALA A 66 -17.16 7.88 5.25
CA ALA A 66 -16.82 9.22 4.75
C ALA A 66 -16.17 10.14 5.80
N GLY A 67 -16.41 9.88 7.09
CA GLY A 67 -15.88 10.69 8.18
C GLY A 67 -14.45 10.33 8.55
N TYR A 68 -13.71 11.29 9.11
CA TYR A 68 -12.44 11.00 9.77
C TYR A 68 -12.63 10.05 10.95
N THR A 69 -11.61 9.23 11.19
CA THR A 69 -11.57 8.27 12.29
C THR A 69 -10.49 8.67 13.29
N ASP A 70 -10.36 7.92 14.38
CA ASP A 70 -9.24 8.09 15.32
C ASP A 70 -7.89 8.02 14.58
N SER A 71 -6.87 8.74 15.08
CA SER A 71 -5.57 8.83 14.42
C SER A 71 -4.86 7.48 14.24
N LYS A 72 -5.16 6.48 15.09
CA LYS A 72 -4.65 5.11 14.96
C LYS A 72 -5.50 4.23 14.03
N GLY A 73 -6.64 4.74 13.58
CA GLY A 73 -7.64 4.05 12.77
C GLY A 73 -8.83 3.50 13.58
N LEU A 74 -9.77 2.86 12.88
CA LEU A 74 -10.99 2.30 13.46
C LEU A 74 -10.69 1.24 14.54
N PHE A 75 -11.49 1.22 15.60
CA PHE A 75 -11.32 0.27 16.70
C PHE A 75 -11.52 -1.20 16.27
N ALA A 76 -12.57 -1.49 15.49
CA ALA A 76 -12.90 -2.86 15.12
C ALA A 76 -11.80 -3.55 14.29
N PRO A 77 -11.23 -2.93 13.24
CA PRO A 77 -10.10 -3.53 12.51
C PRO A 77 -8.82 -3.62 13.37
N ARG A 78 -8.54 -2.65 14.24
CA ARG A 78 -7.40 -2.75 15.19
C ARG A 78 -7.55 -3.95 16.12
N LYS A 79 -8.74 -4.19 16.64
CA LYS A 79 -9.04 -5.37 17.47
C LYS A 79 -8.89 -6.67 16.67
N ALA A 80 -9.28 -6.69 15.40
CA ALA A 80 -9.08 -7.84 14.52
C ALA A 80 -7.57 -8.16 14.33
N VAL A 81 -6.72 -7.13 14.17
CA VAL A 81 -5.26 -7.31 14.13
C VAL A 81 -4.73 -7.92 15.43
N VAL A 82 -5.19 -7.44 16.59
CA VAL A 82 -4.79 -8.03 17.89
C VAL A 82 -5.18 -9.50 17.98
N HIS A 83 -6.39 -9.87 17.56
CA HIS A 83 -6.83 -11.27 17.52
C HIS A 83 -5.94 -12.11 16.59
N TYR A 84 -5.61 -11.60 15.42
CA TYR A 84 -4.69 -12.28 14.51
C TYR A 84 -3.29 -12.48 15.13
N MET A 85 -2.77 -11.49 15.86
CA MET A 85 -1.49 -11.63 16.57
C MET A 85 -1.53 -12.71 17.65
N GLN A 86 -2.66 -12.85 18.36
CA GLN A 86 -2.88 -13.92 19.32
C GLN A 86 -2.86 -15.31 18.64
N GLU A 87 -3.52 -15.45 17.49
CA GLU A 87 -3.50 -16.68 16.68
C GLU A 87 -2.10 -17.02 16.18
N LYS A 88 -1.26 -16.00 15.92
CA LYS A 88 0.16 -16.16 15.55
C LYS A 88 1.09 -16.33 16.75
N HIS A 89 0.55 -16.45 17.97
CA HIS A 89 1.31 -16.56 19.22
C HIS A 89 2.28 -15.38 19.48
N VAL A 90 1.93 -14.19 18.98
CA VAL A 90 2.64 -12.95 19.29
C VAL A 90 2.03 -12.37 20.57
N HIS A 91 2.76 -12.46 21.67
CA HIS A 91 2.27 -12.07 22.99
C HIS A 91 2.44 -10.56 23.25
N GLY A 92 1.55 -10.01 24.09
CA GLY A 92 1.67 -8.64 24.61
C GLY A 92 1.14 -7.53 23.70
N VAL A 93 0.61 -7.84 22.51
CA VAL A 93 0.03 -6.84 21.62
C VAL A 93 -1.35 -6.41 22.12
N THR A 94 -1.55 -5.10 22.28
CA THR A 94 -2.84 -4.50 22.64
C THR A 94 -3.37 -3.62 21.51
N VAL A 95 -4.62 -3.16 21.61
CA VAL A 95 -5.23 -2.27 20.60
C VAL A 95 -4.54 -0.91 20.49
N ASP A 96 -3.80 -0.51 21.52
CA ASP A 96 -3.04 0.74 21.54
C ASP A 96 -1.72 0.66 20.80
N ASP A 97 -1.24 -0.55 20.54
CA ASP A 97 0.00 -0.84 19.81
C ASP A 97 -0.25 -0.96 18.29
N VAL A 98 -1.52 -0.92 17.85
CA VAL A 98 -1.89 -1.09 16.44
C VAL A 98 -2.22 0.26 15.80
N TYR A 99 -1.53 0.54 14.68
CA TYR A 99 -1.76 1.70 13.82
C TYR A 99 -2.20 1.21 12.44
N LEU A 100 -3.31 1.75 11.94
CA LEU A 100 -3.76 1.51 10.57
C LEU A 100 -3.35 2.70 9.70
N GLY A 101 -2.52 2.43 8.70
CA GLY A 101 -2.05 3.42 7.72
C GLY A 101 -2.47 3.09 6.30
N ASN A 102 -2.07 3.94 5.37
CA ASN A 102 -2.30 3.84 3.93
C ASN A 102 -1.34 2.85 3.29
N GLY A 103 -1.50 1.58 3.67
CA GLY A 103 -0.58 0.51 3.32
C GLY A 103 0.72 0.55 4.12
N ALA A 104 1.51 -0.52 4.01
CA ALA A 104 2.75 -0.68 4.77
C ALA A 104 3.85 0.33 4.40
N SER A 105 3.70 1.10 3.32
CA SER A 105 4.69 2.09 2.88
C SER A 105 4.64 3.39 3.69
N GLU A 106 3.51 3.69 4.33
CA GLU A 106 3.37 4.88 5.19
C GLU A 106 3.91 4.63 6.61
N LEU A 107 3.72 3.42 7.12
CA LEU A 107 4.07 2.99 8.47
C LEU A 107 5.54 2.56 8.57
#